data_AF-A0A6G1R3P6-F1
#
_entry.id   AF-A0A6G1R3P6-F1
#
_cell.length_a   1.000
_cell.length_b   1.000
_cell.length_c   1.000
_cell.angle_alpha   90.00
_cell.angle_beta   90.00
_cell.angle_gamma   90.00
#
_symmetry.space_group_name_H-M   'P 1'
#
loop_
_entity.id
_entity.type
_entity.pdbx_description
1 polymer ?
#
loop_
_entity_poly.entity_id
_entity_poly.type
_entity_poly.pdbx_seq_one_letter_code
_entity_poly.pdbx_strand_id
1 'polypeptide(L)'
;QGRRGCLAGGAEGRWWARAEEIKITMSSALLPKPQMRRLLARRMKLHLFGAFFVSVGCAALYKFGVADPRKRAYAEFYKNYDAMKEFEAMRAAGVFESAPPK
;
A
#
# COMPACT_ATOMS: atom_id res chain seq x y z
N GLN A 1 39.17 -26.72 67.20
CA GLN A 1 38.37 -27.97 67.14
C GLN A 1 36.91 -27.57 66.94
N GLY A 2 36.30 -27.95 65.82
CA GLY A 2 34.90 -27.66 65.51
C GLY A 2 34.56 -28.27 64.16
N ARG A 3 34.21 -29.56 64.15
CA ARG A 3 33.83 -30.35 62.97
C ARG A 3 32.39 -30.05 62.53
N ARG A 4 32.13 -30.48 61.29
CA ARG A 4 30.86 -30.82 60.61
C ARG A 4 30.43 -29.72 59.64
N GLY A 5 30.31 -29.94 58.34
CA GLY A 5 30.20 -31.17 57.56
C GLY A 5 29.16 -30.88 56.48
N CYS A 6 29.59 -30.53 55.27
CA CYS A 6 28.67 -30.32 54.16
C CYS A 6 28.62 -31.60 53.31
N LEU A 7 27.60 -32.40 53.62
CA LEU A 7 27.12 -33.49 52.79
C LEU A 7 26.49 -32.94 51.50
N ALA A 8 26.62 -33.75 50.46
CA ALA A 8 26.07 -33.60 49.13
C ALA A 8 24.58 -33.19 49.11
N GLY A 9 24.24 -32.28 48.19
CA GLY A 9 22.87 -31.92 47.84
C GLY A 9 22.80 -31.49 46.37
N GLY A 10 22.62 -32.48 45.49
CA GLY A 10 22.60 -32.33 44.05
C GLY A 10 21.31 -31.69 43.50
N ALA A 11 21.53 -30.84 42.49
CA ALA A 11 20.77 -30.67 41.24
C ALA A 11 19.25 -30.35 41.22
N GLU A 12 18.45 -30.45 42.28
CA GLU A 12 16.99 -30.19 42.17
C GLU A 12 16.59 -28.71 42.33
N GLY A 13 17.35 -27.91 43.08
CA GLY A 13 17.00 -26.49 43.33
C GLY A 13 17.22 -25.55 42.13
N ARG A 14 17.88 -26.03 41.06
CA ARG A 14 18.23 -25.21 39.88
C ARG A 14 17.08 -25.03 38.89
N TRP A 15 16.10 -25.94 38.89
CA TRP A 15 14.97 -25.90 37.97
C TRP A 15 13.90 -24.89 38.41
N TRP A 16 13.63 -24.82 39.72
CA TRP A 16 12.71 -23.84 40.30
C TRP A 16 13.25 -22.42 40.24
N ALA A 17 14.54 -22.23 40.60
CA ALA A 17 15.19 -20.92 40.53
C ALA A 17 15.27 -20.37 39.10
N ARG A 18 15.55 -21.22 38.10
CA ARG A 18 15.59 -20.81 36.69
C ARG A 18 14.20 -20.56 36.11
N ALA A 19 13.18 -21.31 36.54
CA ALA A 19 11.79 -21.05 36.12
C ALA A 19 11.23 -19.75 36.72
N GLU A 20 11.66 -19.40 37.93
CA GLU A 20 11.26 -18.16 38.62
C GLU A 20 12.00 -16.94 38.03
N GLU A 21 13.29 -17.09 37.70
CA GLU A 21 14.09 -16.07 36.99
C GLU A 21 13.59 -15.81 35.55
N ILE A 22 13.16 -16.87 34.83
CA ILE A 22 12.55 -16.75 33.50
C ILE A 22 11.16 -16.07 33.57
N LYS A 23 10.38 -16.27 34.65
CA LYS A 23 9.10 -15.55 34.86
C LYS A 23 9.29 -14.06 35.18
N ILE A 24 10.33 -13.71 35.93
CA ILE A 24 10.60 -12.32 36.35
C ILE A 24 11.07 -11.44 35.18
N THR A 25 11.77 -11.99 34.19
CA THR A 25 12.25 -11.24 33.00
C THR A 25 11.15 -10.85 32.00
N MET A 26 10.01 -11.56 31.98
CA MET A 26 8.88 -11.25 31.07
C MET A 26 7.86 -10.29 31.67
N SER A 27 7.92 -10.01 32.97
CA SER A 27 6.88 -9.26 33.71
C SER A 27 7.22 -7.77 33.91
N SER A 28 8.41 -7.32 33.49
CA SER A 28 8.93 -5.98 33.78
C SER A 28 9.48 -5.26 32.54
N ALA A 29 8.86 -5.44 31.37
CA ALA A 29 9.04 -4.53 30.25
C ALA A 29 8.37 -3.18 30.56
N LEU A 30 9.04 -2.35 31.37
CA LEU A 30 8.65 -0.96 31.62
C LEU A 30 8.49 -0.24 30.28
N LEU A 31 7.27 0.25 30.01
CA LEU A 31 6.97 0.97 28.77
C LEU A 31 7.95 2.13 28.58
N PRO A 32 8.74 2.16 27.49
CA PRO A 32 9.65 3.26 27.24
C PRO A 32 8.83 4.54 27.06
N LYS A 33 9.28 5.64 27.68
CA LYS A 33 8.53 6.89 27.71
C LYS A 33 8.22 7.36 26.27
N PRO A 34 6.95 7.45 25.87
CA PRO A 34 6.60 7.90 24.53
C PRO A 34 6.98 9.37 24.33
N GLN A 35 7.14 9.77 23.07
CA GLN A 35 7.38 11.18 22.73
C GLN A 35 6.20 12.04 23.17
N MET A 36 6.41 12.95 24.14
CA MET A 36 5.35 13.82 24.69
C MET A 36 5.31 15.23 24.07
N ARG A 37 6.32 15.62 23.27
CA ARG A 37 6.43 16.96 22.66
C ARG A 37 6.54 16.84 21.13
N ARG A 38 6.11 17.89 20.40
CA ARG A 38 6.18 17.98 18.91
C ARG A 38 5.33 16.96 18.14
N LEU A 39 4.31 16.39 18.79
CA LEU A 39 3.36 15.45 18.16
C LEU A 39 2.67 16.06 16.93
N LEU A 40 2.22 17.32 17.05
CA LEU A 40 1.56 18.03 15.96
C LEU A 40 2.49 18.25 14.75
N ALA A 41 3.71 18.73 15.00
CA ALA A 41 4.69 18.98 13.93
C ALA A 41 5.09 17.68 13.20
N ARG A 42 5.21 16.56 13.93
CA ARG A 42 5.48 15.25 13.31
C ARG A 42 4.32 14.79 12.44
N ARG A 43 3.08 14.92 12.92
CA ARG A 43 1.87 14.56 12.18
C ARG A 43 1.70 15.41 10.91
N MET A 44 1.97 16.71 11.00
CA MET A 44 1.84 17.62 9.86
C MET A 44 2.86 17.30 8.76
N LYS A 45 4.11 16.96 9.12
CA LYS A 45 5.12 16.52 8.15
C LYS A 45 4.69 15.22 7.46
N LEU A 46 4.19 14.24 8.22
CA LEU A 46 3.68 12.98 7.66
C LEU A 46 2.53 13.22 6.68
N HIS A 47 1.58 14.08 7.02
CA HIS A 47 0.47 14.43 6.14
C HIS A 47 0.89 15.24 4.93
N LEU A 48 1.85 16.14 5.06
CA LEU A 48 2.34 16.93 3.93
C LEU A 48 2.99 16.03 2.87
N PHE A 49 3.86 15.11 3.29
CA PHE A 49 4.44 14.13 2.38
C PHE A 49 3.38 13.17 1.85
N GLY A 50 2.50 12.65 2.71
CA GLY A 50 1.40 11.77 2.30
C GLY A 50 0.50 12.41 1.25
N ALA A 51 0.07 13.65 1.45
CA ALA A 51 -0.75 14.39 0.50
C ALA A 51 -0.03 14.63 -0.83
N PHE A 52 1.27 14.91 -0.80
CA PHE A 52 2.06 15.08 -2.03
C PHE A 52 2.19 13.78 -2.83
N PHE A 53 2.44 12.65 -2.16
CA PHE A 53 2.51 11.36 -2.85
C PHE A 53 1.15 10.93 -3.40
N VAL A 54 0.07 11.18 -2.64
CA VAL A 54 -1.29 10.88 -3.09
C VAL A 54 -1.67 11.75 -4.29
N SER A 55 -1.35 13.04 -4.29
CA SER A 55 -1.67 13.92 -5.42
C SER A 55 -0.92 13.55 -6.69
N VAL A 56 0.39 13.26 -6.58
CA VAL A 56 1.20 12.78 -7.72
C VAL A 56 0.68 11.41 -8.20
N GLY A 57 0.36 10.51 -7.28
CA GLY A 57 -0.24 9.22 -7.59
C GLY A 57 -1.55 9.35 -8.36
N CYS A 58 -2.48 10.17 -7.88
CA CYS A 58 -3.74 10.46 -8.58
C CYS A 58 -3.51 11.07 -9.97
N ALA A 59 -2.57 12.02 -10.10
CA ALA A 59 -2.25 12.63 -11.39
C ALA A 59 -1.70 11.59 -12.38
N ALA A 60 -0.80 10.71 -11.93
CA ALA A 60 -0.26 9.64 -12.77
C ALA A 60 -1.36 8.63 -13.17
N LEU A 61 -2.19 8.21 -12.23
CA LEU A 61 -3.32 7.31 -12.50
C LEU A 61 -4.28 7.91 -13.52
N TYR A 62 -4.60 9.20 -13.41
CA TYR A 62 -5.45 9.87 -14.38
C TYR A 62 -4.81 9.97 -15.77
N LYS A 63 -3.50 10.26 -15.81
CA LYS A 63 -2.76 10.37 -17.08
C LYS A 63 -2.77 9.04 -17.84
N PHE A 64 -2.36 7.96 -17.17
CA PHE A 64 -2.28 6.64 -17.79
C PHE A 64 -3.64 5.95 -17.96
N GLY A 65 -4.57 6.17 -17.04
CA GLY A 65 -5.90 5.54 -17.06
C GLY A 65 -6.91 6.22 -17.99
N VAL A 66 -6.78 7.52 -18.23
CA VAL A 66 -7.78 8.28 -19.00
C VAL A 66 -7.15 9.02 -20.17
N ALA A 67 -6.10 9.81 -19.93
CA ALA A 67 -5.58 10.70 -20.97
C ALA A 67 -4.90 9.94 -22.12
N ASP A 68 -4.06 8.97 -21.79
CA ASP A 68 -3.31 8.20 -22.78
C ASP A 68 -4.17 7.19 -23.57
N PRO A 69 -5.07 6.37 -22.97
CA PRO A 69 -5.92 5.48 -23.74
C PRO A 69 -6.87 6.25 -24.64
N ARG A 70 -7.38 7.41 -24.21
CA ARG A 70 -8.20 8.28 -25.06
C ARG A 70 -7.42 8.70 -26.31
N LYS A 71 -6.19 9.19 -26.15
CA LYS A 71 -5.34 9.58 -27.29
C LYS A 71 -5.00 8.40 -28.21
N ARG A 72 -4.71 7.24 -27.63
CA ARG A 72 -4.42 6.01 -28.37
C ARG A 72 -5.63 5.54 -29.18
N ALA A 73 -6.82 5.55 -28.57
CA ALA A 73 -8.07 5.17 -29.25
C ALA A 73 -8.36 6.06 -30.47
N TYR A 74 -8.20 7.39 -30.35
CA TYR A 74 -8.33 8.28 -31.52
C TYR A 74 -7.27 7.99 -32.57
N ALA A 75 -6.01 7.79 -32.18
CA ALA A 75 -4.95 7.48 -33.12
C ALA A 75 -5.19 6.13 -33.83
N GLU A 76 -5.70 5.13 -33.14
CA GLU A 76 -6.04 3.82 -33.71
C GLU A 76 -7.25 3.89 -34.65
N PHE A 77 -8.27 4.67 -34.29
CA PHE A 77 -9.42 4.93 -35.16
C PHE A 77 -8.95 5.49 -36.51
N TYR A 78 -8.18 6.58 -36.50
CA TYR A 78 -7.75 7.24 -37.74
C TYR A 78 -6.69 6.49 -38.54
N LYS A 79 -6.00 5.49 -37.98
CA LYS A 79 -5.01 4.69 -38.72
C LYS A 79 -5.65 3.79 -39.79
N ASN A 80 -6.83 3.24 -39.49
CA ASN A 80 -7.51 2.27 -40.35
C ASN A 80 -8.86 2.81 -40.86
N TYR A 81 -9.15 4.09 -40.63
CA TYR A 81 -10.42 4.70 -41.01
C TYR A 81 -10.46 4.98 -42.52
N ASP A 82 -11.43 4.37 -43.20
CA ASP A 82 -11.78 4.67 -44.59
C ASP A 82 -13.14 5.37 -44.62
N ALA A 83 -13.11 6.66 -44.93
CA ALA A 83 -14.29 7.52 -44.92
C ALA A 83 -15.35 7.07 -45.93
N MET A 84 -14.96 6.53 -47.09
CA MET A 84 -15.90 6.13 -48.12
C MET A 84 -16.64 4.86 -47.71
N LYS A 85 -15.93 3.90 -47.12
CA LYS A 85 -16.52 2.66 -46.63
C LYS A 85 -17.53 2.89 -45.50
N GLU A 86 -17.20 3.73 -44.53
CA GLU A 86 -18.14 4.08 -43.45
C GLU A 86 -19.33 4.89 -43.97
N PHE A 87 -19.09 5.80 -44.93
CA PHE A 87 -20.16 6.55 -45.58
C PHE A 87 -21.12 5.63 -46.34
N GLU A 88 -20.63 4.66 -47.10
CA GLU A 88 -21.47 3.69 -47.80
C GLU A 88 -22.26 2.81 -46.84
N ALA A 89 -21.68 2.39 -45.72
CA ALA A 89 -22.39 1.67 -44.66
C ALA A 89 -23.52 2.52 -44.03
N MET A 90 -23.26 3.80 -43.73
CA MET A 90 -24.28 4.72 -43.21
C MET A 90 -25.36 5.06 -44.24
N ARG A 91 -24.96 5.18 -45.52
CA ARG A 91 -25.87 5.41 -46.64
C ARG A 91 -26.79 4.22 -46.86
N ALA A 92 -26.25 2.99 -46.82
CA ALA A 92 -27.03 1.76 -46.89
C ALA A 92 -27.99 1.61 -45.70
N ALA A 93 -27.59 2.09 -44.51
CA ALA A 93 -28.45 2.16 -43.34
C ALA A 93 -29.54 3.25 -43.43
N GLY A 94 -29.54 4.07 -44.48
CA GLY A 94 -30.57 5.09 -44.71
C GLY A 94 -30.52 6.28 -43.76
N VAL A 95 -29.35 6.55 -43.15
CA VAL A 95 -29.18 7.65 -42.18
C VAL A 95 -29.17 9.03 -42.86
N PHE A 96 -28.83 9.09 -44.15
CA PHE A 96 -28.72 10.34 -44.88
C PHE A 96 -30.02 10.70 -45.63
N GLU A 97 -30.56 11.88 -45.36
CA GLU A 97 -31.66 12.45 -46.15
C GLU A 97 -31.20 12.92 -47.55
N SER A 98 -29.96 13.40 -47.66
CA SER A 98 -29.39 13.93 -48.91
C SER A 98 -28.83 12.85 -49.84
N ALA A 99 -28.52 11.67 -49.32
CA ALA A 99 -27.93 10.57 -50.07
C ALA A 99 -28.75 9.29 -49.82
N PRO A 100 -29.80 9.04 -50.61
CA PRO A 100 -30.59 7.83 -50.46
C PRO A 100 -29.73 6.58 -50.73
N PRO A 101 -30.00 5.46 -50.05
CA PRO A 101 -29.35 4.17 -50.33
C PRO A 101 -29.49 3.84 -51.83
N LYS A 102 -28.39 3.39 -52.44
CA LYS A 102 -28.40 2.92 -53.84
C LYS A 102 -29.08 1.57 -53.94
#